data_AF-A0A3S4I649-F1
#
_entry.id   AF-A0A3S4I649-F1
#
_cell.length_a   1.000
_cell.length_b   1.000
_cell.length_c   1.000
_cell.angle_alpha   90.00
_cell.angle_beta   90.00
_cell.angle_gamma   90.00
#
_symmetry.space_group_name_H-M   'P 1'
#
loop_
_entity.id
_entity.type
_entity.pdbx_description
1 polymer ?
#
loop_
_entity_poly.entity_id
_entity_poly.type
_entity_poly.pdbx_seq_one_letter_code
_entity_poly.pdbx_strand_id
1 'polypeptide(L)'
;MMKPGMGAYDKFKELFERFSRQAGKEQYLIPYFIAAHPGTSDEDMMNLALWLKKNNFRLDQVQTFTPTPMAMATTMWHTRRNPLKRLSRSSEKVDVVRDGYRRKLHKAFLRYHHPDNWQIIHDALIQMGRSDLIGHSKHCLIPPTPPGDKAAAVRHKMGAPMNRGKSPGARHPQQGQRAKPAAAVGARGQGGQGGRPGAGKPQAGRSPAKPGGKTGRSR
;
A
#
# COMPACT_ATOMS: atom_id res chain seq x y z
N MET A 1 8.62 -4.56 23.40
CA MET A 1 7.41 -5.35 23.68
C MET A 1 7.85 -6.71 24.24
N MET A 2 7.08 -7.36 25.14
CA MET A 2 7.41 -8.72 25.65
C MET A 2 6.99 -9.85 24.70
N LYS A 3 6.26 -9.53 23.63
CA LYS A 3 5.84 -10.50 22.61
C LYS A 3 7.09 -11.02 21.88
N PRO A 4 7.33 -12.33 21.83
CA PRO A 4 8.50 -12.88 21.14
C PRO A 4 8.40 -12.65 19.63
N GLY A 5 9.55 -12.68 18.95
CA GLY A 5 9.63 -12.52 17.50
C GLY A 5 8.93 -13.66 16.74
N MET A 6 8.65 -13.45 15.45
CA MET A 6 7.80 -14.34 14.65
C MET A 6 8.25 -15.81 14.62
N GLY A 7 9.56 -16.10 14.69
CA GLY A 7 10.07 -17.47 14.80
C GLY A 7 9.54 -18.28 16.00
N ALA A 8 9.06 -17.61 17.06
CA ALA A 8 8.37 -18.28 18.17
C ALA A 8 6.92 -18.66 17.82
N TYR A 9 6.23 -17.88 16.98
CA TYR A 9 4.94 -18.27 16.40
C TYR A 9 5.13 -19.40 15.39
N ASP A 10 6.16 -19.31 14.52
CA ASP A 10 6.44 -20.33 13.51
C ASP A 10 6.76 -21.68 14.18
N LYS A 11 7.64 -21.70 15.20
CA LYS A 11 7.91 -22.89 16.03
C LYS A 11 6.69 -23.40 16.80
N PHE A 12 5.83 -22.52 17.30
CA PHE A 12 4.58 -22.92 17.95
C PHE A 12 3.63 -23.60 16.95
N LYS A 13 3.54 -23.09 15.71
CA LYS A 13 2.75 -23.66 14.63
C LYS A 13 3.23 -25.06 14.25
N GLU A 14 4.54 -25.25 14.05
CA GLU A 14 5.13 -26.56 13.75
C GLU A 14 4.80 -27.61 14.83
N LEU A 15 4.90 -27.23 16.11
CA LEU A 15 4.55 -28.10 17.23
C LEU A 15 3.05 -28.39 17.30
N PHE A 16 2.20 -27.38 17.10
CA PHE A 16 0.74 -27.52 17.07
C PHE A 16 0.31 -28.49 15.95
N GLU A 17 0.71 -28.25 14.70
CA GLU A 17 0.35 -29.08 13.55
C GLU A 17 0.86 -30.54 13.72
N ARG A 18 2.05 -30.72 14.29
CA ARG A 18 2.58 -32.05 14.65
C ARG A 18 1.68 -32.75 15.68
N PHE A 19 1.38 -32.10 16.80
CA PHE A 19 0.68 -32.76 17.91
C PHE A 19 -0.83 -32.93 17.65
N SER A 20 -1.49 -32.02 16.94
CA SER A 20 -2.88 -32.21 16.50
C SER A 20 -3.02 -33.42 15.59
N ARG A 21 -2.10 -33.60 14.63
CA ARG A 21 -2.05 -34.79 13.78
C ARG A 21 -1.75 -36.06 14.57
N GLN A 22 -0.82 -36.03 15.53
CA GLN A 22 -0.54 -37.18 16.41
C GLN A 22 -1.72 -37.55 17.32
N ALA A 23 -2.54 -36.57 17.72
CA ALA A 23 -3.75 -36.79 18.50
C ALA A 23 -4.98 -37.18 17.65
N GLY A 24 -4.85 -37.27 16.32
CA GLY A 24 -5.95 -37.57 15.40
C GLY A 24 -7.04 -36.48 15.36
N LYS A 25 -6.70 -35.22 15.66
CA LYS A 25 -7.67 -34.12 15.76
C LYS A 25 -7.48 -33.10 14.64
N GLU A 26 -8.58 -32.76 13.96
CA GLU A 26 -8.66 -31.57 13.15
C GLU A 26 -8.69 -30.34 14.06
N GLN A 27 -7.60 -29.58 14.07
CA GLN A 27 -7.46 -28.36 14.86
C GLN A 27 -6.77 -27.29 14.01
N TYR A 28 -7.22 -26.04 14.16
CA TYR A 28 -6.78 -24.94 13.30
C TYR A 28 -6.30 -23.76 14.14
N LEU A 29 -5.22 -23.11 13.69
CA LEU A 29 -4.77 -21.86 14.29
C LEU A 29 -5.62 -20.70 13.77
N ILE A 30 -6.40 -20.09 14.67
CA ILE A 30 -7.16 -18.86 14.41
C ILE A 30 -6.40 -17.70 15.08
N PRO A 31 -5.51 -16.99 14.34
CA PRO A 31 -4.69 -15.94 14.93
C PRO A 31 -5.49 -14.65 15.21
N TYR A 32 -5.40 -14.14 16.45
CA TYR A 32 -6.01 -12.89 16.84
C TYR A 32 -5.05 -11.70 16.68
N PHE A 33 -5.49 -10.64 16.01
CA PHE A 33 -4.70 -9.44 15.72
C PHE A 33 -5.34 -8.17 16.26
N ILE A 34 -4.51 -7.31 16.87
CA ILE A 34 -4.89 -6.03 17.44
C ILE A 34 -4.10 -4.92 16.72
N ALA A 35 -4.80 -3.99 16.09
CA ALA A 35 -4.22 -2.78 15.48
C ALA A 35 -3.92 -1.71 16.54
N ALA A 36 -3.00 -0.78 16.27
CA ALA A 36 -2.74 0.40 17.10
C ALA A 36 -2.33 0.10 18.57
N HIS A 37 -1.62 -1.00 18.80
CA HIS A 37 -1.08 -1.34 20.11
C HIS A 37 0.00 -0.30 20.54
N PRO A 38 0.12 0.04 21.84
CA PRO A 38 1.24 0.84 22.34
C PRO A 38 2.61 0.26 21.98
N GLY A 39 3.51 1.10 21.46
CA GLY A 39 4.83 0.69 20.98
C GLY A 39 4.82 -0.02 19.62
N THR A 40 3.84 0.29 18.76
CA THR A 40 3.74 -0.16 17.38
C THR A 40 3.83 1.05 16.45
N SER A 41 4.78 1.02 15.51
CA SER A 41 4.93 2.05 14.47
C SER A 41 4.01 1.79 13.27
N ASP A 42 4.05 2.68 12.28
CA ASP A 42 3.31 2.52 11.03
C ASP A 42 4.03 1.50 10.12
N GLU A 43 5.38 1.41 10.18
CA GLU A 43 6.15 0.32 9.58
C GLU A 43 5.83 -1.05 10.18
N ASP A 44 5.62 -1.16 11.50
CA ASP A 44 5.25 -2.44 12.13
C ASP A 44 3.93 -3.00 11.56
N MET A 45 2.94 -2.13 11.32
CA MET A 45 1.66 -2.53 10.75
C MET A 45 1.75 -2.85 9.25
N MET A 46 2.55 -2.09 8.50
CA MET A 46 2.88 -2.40 7.10
C MET A 46 3.59 -3.76 6.99
N ASN A 47 4.59 -4.02 7.84
CA ASN A 47 5.33 -5.28 7.87
C ASN A 47 4.44 -6.45 8.30
N LEU A 48 3.52 -6.25 9.24
CA LEU A 48 2.51 -7.26 9.59
C LEU A 48 1.52 -7.48 8.43
N ALA A 49 1.11 -6.45 7.68
CA ALA A 49 0.28 -6.62 6.49
C ALA A 49 0.98 -7.42 5.38
N LEU A 50 2.29 -7.21 5.18
CA LEU A 50 3.12 -8.03 4.29
C LEU A 50 3.21 -9.48 4.77
N TRP A 51 3.38 -9.72 6.09
CA TRP A 51 3.40 -11.07 6.65
C TRP A 51 2.05 -11.77 6.49
N LEU A 52 0.92 -11.07 6.74
CA LEU A 52 -0.44 -11.58 6.50
C LEU A 52 -0.61 -11.99 5.03
N LYS A 53 -0.21 -11.11 4.09
CA LYS A 53 -0.28 -11.39 2.65
C LYS A 53 0.59 -12.58 2.24
N LYS A 54 1.83 -12.68 2.75
CA LYS A 54 2.74 -13.81 2.51
C LYS A 54 2.15 -15.15 2.99
N ASN A 55 1.44 -15.14 4.10
CA ASN A 55 0.81 -16.32 4.71
C ASN A 55 -0.67 -16.52 4.30
N ASN A 56 -1.15 -15.78 3.28
CA ASN A 56 -2.51 -15.84 2.76
C ASN A 56 -3.64 -15.53 3.78
N PHE A 57 -3.33 -14.84 4.88
CA PHE A 57 -4.33 -14.42 5.87
C PHE A 57 -5.08 -13.17 5.40
N ARG A 58 -6.41 -13.27 5.29
CA ARG A 58 -7.31 -12.15 5.01
C ARG A 58 -8.24 -11.97 6.21
N LEU A 59 -8.05 -10.89 6.95
CA LEU A 59 -8.77 -10.62 8.20
C LEU A 59 -10.03 -9.77 7.94
N ASP A 60 -11.21 -10.31 8.24
CA ASP A 60 -12.44 -9.52 8.24
C ASP A 60 -12.62 -8.74 9.54
N GLN A 61 -12.46 -9.42 10.68
CA GLN A 61 -12.54 -8.78 11.98
C GLN A 61 -11.15 -8.36 12.47
N VAL A 62 -10.99 -7.06 12.74
CA VAL A 62 -9.79 -6.47 13.34
C VAL A 62 -10.21 -5.54 14.47
N GLN A 63 -9.78 -5.85 15.69
CA GLN A 63 -9.92 -4.95 16.84
C GLN A 63 -8.80 -3.92 16.81
N THR A 64 -9.14 -2.65 17.03
CA THR A 64 -8.16 -1.61 17.36
C THR A 64 -7.98 -1.60 18.87
N PHE A 65 -6.74 -1.46 19.36
CA PHE A 65 -6.46 -1.40 20.80
C PHE A 65 -7.34 -0.36 21.52
N THR A 66 -7.87 -0.79 22.66
CA THR A 66 -8.66 0.00 23.60
C THR A 66 -8.05 -0.21 24.99
N PRO A 67 -7.70 0.86 25.73
CA PRO A 67 -7.13 0.72 27.07
C PRO A 67 -8.16 0.11 28.04
N THR A 68 -7.83 -1.06 28.61
CA THR A 68 -8.58 -1.72 29.67
C THR A 68 -7.85 -1.65 31.02
N PRO A 69 -8.55 -1.63 32.17
CA PRO A 69 -7.91 -1.67 33.49
C PRO A 69 -6.96 -2.86 33.67
N MET A 70 -5.99 -2.73 34.58
CA MET A 70 -5.03 -3.77 34.99
C MET A 70 -4.09 -4.32 33.89
N ALA A 71 -4.17 -3.86 32.64
CA ALA A 71 -3.27 -4.30 31.57
C ALA A 71 -2.00 -3.42 31.46
N MET A 72 -0.81 -4.04 31.37
CA MET A 72 0.46 -3.33 31.15
C MET A 72 0.46 -2.48 29.86
N ALA A 73 -0.24 -2.93 28.82
CA ALA A 73 -0.41 -2.16 27.59
C ALA A 73 -1.18 -0.85 27.86
N THR A 74 -2.17 -0.84 28.74
CA THR A 74 -2.87 0.37 29.19
C THR A 74 -1.93 1.29 29.96
N THR A 75 -1.06 0.76 30.83
CA THR A 75 0.00 1.56 31.48
C THR A 75 0.90 2.24 30.46
N MET A 76 1.32 1.53 29.40
CA MET A 76 2.07 2.12 28.28
C MET A 76 1.24 3.18 27.54
N TRP A 77 -0.05 2.90 27.27
CA TRP A 77 -0.96 3.79 26.56
C TRP A 77 -1.13 5.13 27.27
N HIS A 78 -1.33 5.14 28.60
CA HIS A 78 -1.46 6.37 29.38
C HIS A 78 -0.11 7.08 29.56
N THR A 79 0.91 6.37 30.07
CA THR A 79 2.17 7.00 30.52
C THR A 79 3.16 7.31 29.39
N ARG A 80 3.02 6.66 28.22
CA ARG A 80 4.03 6.62 27.15
C ARG A 80 5.40 6.10 27.63
N ARG A 81 5.41 5.25 28.66
CA ARG A 81 6.61 4.57 29.20
C ARG A 81 6.43 3.05 29.15
N ASN A 82 7.52 2.31 29.02
CA ASN A 82 7.51 0.86 29.14
C ASN A 82 7.69 0.48 30.63
N PRO A 83 6.68 -0.08 31.32
CA PRO A 83 6.76 -0.40 32.75
C PRO A 83 7.77 -1.52 33.08
N LEU A 84 8.30 -2.23 32.08
CA LEU A 84 9.28 -3.31 32.24
C LEU A 84 10.73 -2.85 32.03
N LYS A 85 10.96 -1.56 31.75
CA LYS A 85 12.30 -0.94 31.72
C LYS A 85 12.46 -0.02 32.93
N ARG A 86 13.67 0.05 33.52
CA ARG A 86 13.99 1.02 34.57
C ARG A 86 13.69 2.45 34.08
N LEU A 87 12.90 3.19 34.87
CA LEU A 87 12.53 4.57 34.55
C LEU A 87 13.61 5.56 35.02
N SER A 88 13.88 6.53 34.16
CA SER A 88 14.75 7.69 34.39
C SER A 88 14.19 8.90 33.62
N ARG A 89 14.79 10.09 33.81
CA ARG A 89 14.48 11.26 32.97
C ARG A 89 14.79 11.01 31.49
N SER A 90 15.85 10.25 31.20
CA SER A 90 16.34 9.91 29.85
C SER A 90 15.72 8.66 29.23
N SER A 91 14.79 7.96 29.91
CA SER A 91 14.14 6.78 29.34
C SER A 91 13.49 7.07 27.97
N GLU A 92 13.46 6.03 27.15
CA GLU A 92 12.66 5.91 25.93
C GLU A 92 11.18 6.31 26.16
N LYS A 93 10.57 6.95 25.16
CA LYS A 93 9.12 7.20 25.11
C LYS A 93 8.50 6.18 24.17
N VAL A 94 7.52 5.45 24.67
CA VAL A 94 6.70 4.51 23.88
C VAL A 94 5.73 5.33 23.04
N ASP A 95 5.74 5.15 21.71
CA ASP A 95 4.70 5.74 20.87
C ASP A 95 3.33 5.12 21.16
N VAL A 96 2.29 5.94 21.12
CA VAL A 96 0.92 5.53 21.43
C VAL A 96 -0.03 6.18 20.43
N VAL A 97 -0.56 5.32 19.57
CA VAL A 97 -1.56 5.63 18.55
C VAL A 97 -2.88 6.01 19.21
N ARG A 98 -3.17 7.32 19.29
CA ARG A 98 -4.40 7.86 19.91
C ARG A 98 -5.32 8.56 18.92
N ASP A 99 -4.77 9.13 17.84
CA ASP A 99 -5.52 9.90 16.85
C ASP A 99 -6.37 9.00 15.92
N GLY A 100 -7.43 9.58 15.35
CA GLY A 100 -8.37 8.83 14.50
C GLY A 100 -7.75 8.33 13.19
N TYR A 101 -6.76 9.05 12.64
CA TYR A 101 -6.16 8.70 11.35
C TYR A 101 -5.26 7.48 11.47
N ARG A 102 -4.25 7.49 12.35
CA ARG A 102 -3.35 6.34 12.56
C ARG A 102 -4.12 5.14 13.10
N ARG A 103 -5.14 5.32 13.97
CA ARG A 103 -6.03 4.20 14.38
C ARG A 103 -6.78 3.58 13.19
N LYS A 104 -7.20 4.37 12.19
CA LYS A 104 -7.80 3.87 10.94
C LYS A 104 -6.76 3.21 10.04
N LEU A 105 -5.59 3.83 9.85
CA LEU A 105 -4.49 3.31 9.02
C LEU A 105 -3.96 1.96 9.54
N HIS A 106 -3.72 1.83 10.85
CA HIS A 106 -3.29 0.58 11.48
C HIS A 106 -4.32 -0.54 11.27
N LYS A 107 -5.63 -0.22 11.36
CA LYS A 107 -6.69 -1.18 11.04
C LYS A 107 -6.82 -1.47 9.54
N ALA A 108 -6.52 -0.49 8.68
CA ALA A 108 -6.52 -0.63 7.24
C ALA A 108 -5.41 -1.59 6.76
N PHE A 109 -4.18 -1.45 7.26
CA PHE A 109 -3.07 -2.37 6.98
C PHE A 109 -3.44 -3.84 7.26
N LEU A 110 -4.06 -4.14 8.41
CA LEU A 110 -4.48 -5.51 8.73
C LEU A 110 -5.65 -6.01 7.85
N ARG A 111 -6.37 -5.10 7.18
CA ARG A 111 -7.42 -5.38 6.18
C ARG A 111 -7.00 -4.89 4.78
N TYR A 112 -5.73 -5.08 4.40
CA TYR A 112 -5.12 -4.54 3.15
C TYR A 112 -5.85 -4.91 1.86
N HIS A 113 -6.65 -5.97 1.88
CA HIS A 113 -7.37 -6.51 0.73
C HIS A 113 -8.77 -5.89 0.51
N HIS A 114 -9.20 -4.98 1.40
CA HIS A 114 -10.52 -4.35 1.35
C HIS A 114 -10.48 -3.08 0.48
N PRO A 115 -11.42 -2.86 -0.45
CA PRO A 115 -11.37 -1.73 -1.39
C PRO A 115 -11.32 -0.38 -0.69
N ASP A 116 -12.17 -0.15 0.33
CA ASP A 116 -12.28 1.10 1.08
C ASP A 116 -10.98 1.53 1.79
N ASN A 117 -10.05 0.58 2.00
CA ASN A 117 -8.76 0.82 2.62
C ASN A 117 -7.67 1.21 1.62
N TRP A 118 -7.90 1.05 0.30
CA TRP A 118 -6.88 1.25 -0.72
C TRP A 118 -6.24 2.64 -0.64
N GLN A 119 -7.05 3.70 -0.56
CA GLN A 119 -6.56 5.09 -0.56
C GLN A 119 -5.69 5.39 0.67
N ILE A 120 -6.15 5.03 1.88
CA ILE A 120 -5.41 5.33 3.12
C ILE A 120 -4.10 4.51 3.21
N ILE A 121 -4.06 3.30 2.64
CA ILE A 121 -2.81 2.52 2.55
C ILE A 121 -1.89 3.09 1.46
N HIS A 122 -2.43 3.44 0.29
CA HIS A 122 -1.68 4.06 -0.81
C HIS A 122 -0.94 5.32 -0.33
N ASP A 123 -1.67 6.24 0.29
CA ASP A 123 -1.11 7.53 0.71
C ASP A 123 -0.08 7.37 1.83
N ALA A 124 -0.29 6.42 2.75
CA ALA A 124 0.69 6.06 3.75
C ALA A 124 1.95 5.42 3.13
N LEU A 125 1.81 4.50 2.17
CA LEU A 125 2.95 3.89 1.47
C LEU A 125 3.78 4.95 0.72
N ILE A 126 3.15 5.94 0.09
CA ILE A 126 3.86 7.07 -0.53
C ILE A 126 4.59 7.91 0.54
N GLN A 127 3.93 8.26 1.65
CA GLN A 127 4.54 9.03 2.75
C GLN A 127 5.72 8.30 3.42
N MET A 128 5.65 6.97 3.50
CA MET A 128 6.71 6.10 4.05
C MET A 128 7.84 5.81 3.04
N GLY A 129 7.76 6.33 1.80
CA GLY A 129 8.73 6.03 0.73
C GLY A 129 8.67 4.58 0.22
N ARG A 130 7.59 3.85 0.49
CA ARG A 130 7.38 2.43 0.18
C ARG A 130 6.48 2.21 -1.04
N SER A 131 6.74 2.99 -2.09
CA SER A 131 6.07 2.85 -3.40
C SER A 131 6.37 1.51 -4.10
N ASP A 132 7.45 0.81 -3.71
CA ASP A 132 7.74 -0.57 -4.13
C ASP A 132 6.63 -1.57 -3.73
N LEU A 133 5.85 -1.23 -2.70
CA LEU A 133 4.71 -2.05 -2.24
C LEU A 133 3.41 -1.78 -3.02
N ILE A 134 3.46 -0.99 -4.10
CA ILE A 134 2.32 -0.63 -4.94
C ILE A 134 2.51 -1.26 -6.33
N GLY A 135 1.74 -2.29 -6.66
CA GLY A 135 1.92 -3.03 -7.92
C GLY A 135 1.21 -4.37 -8.00
N HIS A 136 1.42 -5.08 -9.11
CA HIS A 136 0.80 -6.39 -9.38
C HIS A 136 1.65 -7.59 -8.94
N SER A 137 2.90 -7.38 -8.53
CA SER A 137 3.80 -8.45 -8.07
C SER A 137 3.38 -9.05 -6.73
N LYS A 138 3.73 -10.32 -6.48
CA LYS A 138 3.40 -11.04 -5.23
C LYS A 138 3.92 -10.34 -3.96
N HIS A 139 5.00 -9.57 -4.05
CA HIS A 139 5.58 -8.82 -2.93
C HIS A 139 4.91 -7.45 -2.66
N CYS A 140 4.23 -6.86 -3.65
CA CYS A 140 3.52 -5.60 -3.44
C CYS A 140 2.36 -5.83 -2.46
N LEU A 141 2.01 -4.85 -1.62
CA LEU A 141 0.90 -4.94 -0.70
C LEU A 141 -0.44 -4.70 -1.40
N ILE A 142 -0.55 -3.60 -2.15
CA ILE A 142 -1.77 -3.16 -2.86
C ILE A 142 -1.56 -3.09 -4.39
N PRO A 143 -2.63 -3.21 -5.20
CA PRO A 143 -2.56 -2.92 -6.64
C PRO A 143 -2.30 -1.42 -6.90
N PRO A 144 -1.79 -1.04 -8.08
CA PRO A 144 -1.48 0.36 -8.41
C PRO A 144 -2.69 1.23 -8.72
N THR A 145 -3.90 0.66 -8.77
CA THR A 145 -5.16 1.39 -9.01
C THR A 145 -6.26 0.86 -8.08
N PRO A 146 -7.25 1.70 -7.70
CA PRO A 146 -8.34 1.29 -6.81
C PRO A 146 -9.09 0.05 -7.31
N PRO A 147 -9.40 -0.93 -6.44
CA PRO A 147 -10.26 -2.05 -6.82
C PRO A 147 -11.67 -1.54 -7.15
N GLY A 148 -12.17 -1.86 -8.34
CA GLY A 148 -13.45 -1.38 -8.86
C GLY A 148 -13.34 -0.43 -10.06
N ASP A 149 -12.16 0.18 -10.28
CA ASP A 149 -11.91 0.96 -11.51
C ASP A 149 -11.78 0.02 -12.73
N LYS A 150 -12.90 -0.17 -13.41
CA LYS A 150 -12.98 -0.93 -14.68
C LYS A 150 -12.14 -0.27 -15.78
N ALA A 151 -11.99 1.06 -15.78
CA ALA A 151 -11.24 1.80 -16.79
C ALA A 151 -9.72 1.69 -16.59
N ALA A 152 -9.23 1.39 -15.38
CA ALA A 152 -7.84 1.02 -15.13
C ALA A 152 -7.53 -0.41 -15.61
N ALA A 153 -8.37 -1.38 -15.26
CA ALA A 153 -8.14 -2.81 -15.55
C ALA A 153 -7.99 -3.12 -17.06
N VAL A 154 -8.68 -2.36 -17.93
CA VAL A 154 -8.56 -2.49 -19.38
C VAL A 154 -7.20 -2.01 -19.90
N ARG A 155 -6.63 -0.93 -19.32
CA ARG A 155 -5.34 -0.36 -19.77
C ARG A 155 -4.19 -1.35 -19.59
N HIS A 156 -4.17 -2.09 -18.48
CA HIS A 156 -3.16 -3.12 -18.24
C HIS A 156 -3.27 -4.31 -19.22
N LYS A 157 -4.49 -4.66 -19.69
CA LYS A 157 -4.63 -5.69 -20.74
C LYS A 157 -4.08 -5.24 -22.09
N MET A 158 -4.18 -3.95 -22.42
CA MET A 158 -3.63 -3.38 -23.66
C MET A 158 -2.10 -3.12 -23.60
N GLY A 159 -1.53 -2.97 -22.41
CA GLY A 159 -0.12 -2.59 -22.22
C GLY A 159 0.90 -3.73 -22.19
N ALA A 160 0.48 -4.99 -22.31
CA ALA A 160 1.41 -6.13 -22.33
C ALA A 160 2.12 -6.23 -23.70
N PRO A 161 3.47 -6.17 -23.78
CA PRO A 161 4.16 -6.32 -25.05
C PRO A 161 4.00 -7.74 -25.58
N MET A 162 3.24 -7.88 -26.68
CA MET A 162 2.98 -9.16 -27.34
C MET A 162 4.28 -9.72 -27.93
N ASN A 163 4.96 -10.59 -27.18
CA ASN A 163 6.25 -11.15 -27.56
C ASN A 163 6.12 -12.06 -28.79
N ARG A 164 6.27 -11.48 -29.99
CA ARG A 164 6.29 -12.19 -31.27
C ARG A 164 7.58 -13.00 -31.41
N GLY A 165 7.60 -14.16 -30.75
CA GLY A 165 8.64 -15.17 -30.93
C GLY A 165 8.77 -15.58 -32.41
N LYS A 166 10.00 -15.73 -32.88
CA LYS A 166 10.30 -16.28 -34.20
C LYS A 166 9.96 -17.77 -34.22
N SER A 167 9.14 -18.22 -35.18
CA SER A 167 9.05 -19.63 -35.56
C SER A 167 9.92 -19.89 -36.80
N PRO A 168 10.70 -20.98 -36.87
CA PRO A 168 11.50 -21.34 -38.04
C PRO A 168 10.61 -21.86 -39.18
N GLY A 169 10.98 -21.57 -40.43
CA GLY A 169 10.09 -21.71 -41.59
C GLY A 169 10.19 -23.02 -42.38
N ALA A 170 9.35 -23.14 -43.42
CA ALA A 170 9.38 -24.24 -44.40
C ALA A 170 8.94 -23.80 -45.82
N ARG A 171 9.95 -23.71 -46.71
CA ARG A 171 9.96 -23.98 -48.18
C ARG A 171 9.00 -23.26 -49.18
N HIS A 172 9.48 -23.22 -50.42
CA HIS A 172 8.93 -22.65 -51.67
C HIS A 172 8.00 -23.66 -52.40
N PRO A 173 7.14 -23.27 -53.39
CA PRO A 173 7.54 -22.85 -54.76
C PRO A 173 7.18 -21.36 -55.11
N GLN A 174 7.87 -20.66 -56.03
CA GLN A 174 7.73 -20.67 -57.52
C GLN A 174 6.33 -20.16 -58.00
N GLN A 175 6.14 -19.29 -59.00
CA GLN A 175 6.96 -18.88 -60.16
C GLN A 175 6.50 -17.50 -60.74
N GLY A 176 7.35 -16.74 -61.45
CA GLY A 176 6.88 -15.75 -62.48
C GLY A 176 7.47 -14.33 -62.53
N GLN A 177 8.33 -14.06 -63.54
CA GLN A 177 8.44 -12.85 -64.40
C GLN A 177 8.59 -11.42 -63.75
N ARG A 178 9.73 -10.73 -63.96
CA ARG A 178 9.98 -9.55 -64.87
C ARG A 178 9.14 -8.27 -64.58
N ALA A 179 9.67 -7.03 -64.55
CA ALA A 179 11.03 -6.51 -64.82
C ALA A 179 11.31 -5.12 -64.13
N LYS A 180 12.51 -4.53 -64.37
CA LYS A 180 12.97 -3.14 -64.04
C LYS A 180 12.88 -2.22 -65.30
N PRO A 181 13.17 -0.89 -65.32
CA PRO A 181 13.69 0.08 -64.32
C PRO A 181 12.58 1.09 -63.87
N ALA A 182 12.73 2.36 -63.45
CA ALA A 182 13.79 3.41 -63.29
C ALA A 182 13.41 4.31 -62.06
N ALA A 183 14.22 5.17 -61.39
CA ALA A 183 15.47 5.93 -61.59
C ALA A 183 15.30 7.46 -61.86
N ALA A 184 15.17 8.26 -60.78
CA ALA A 184 15.44 9.71 -60.60
C ALA A 184 15.18 10.03 -59.09
N VAL A 185 15.91 10.82 -58.29
CA VAL A 185 16.86 11.97 -58.43
C VAL A 185 16.18 13.35 -58.53
N GLY A 186 16.37 14.18 -57.50
CA GLY A 186 15.86 15.56 -57.32
C GLY A 186 15.60 15.85 -55.82
N ALA A 187 16.47 16.57 -55.10
CA ALA A 187 16.56 18.05 -54.98
C ALA A 187 15.34 18.66 -54.23
N ARG A 188 15.41 19.11 -52.97
CA ARG A 188 16.23 20.16 -52.28
C ARG A 188 15.57 21.56 -52.32
N GLY A 189 15.03 21.99 -51.17
CA GLY A 189 14.56 23.35 -50.82
C GLY A 189 13.97 23.27 -49.39
N GLN A 190 14.40 24.01 -48.35
CA GLN A 190 14.64 25.46 -48.13
C GLN A 190 13.37 26.31 -47.92
N GLY A 191 13.40 27.16 -46.87
CA GLY A 191 12.34 28.10 -46.50
C GLY A 191 11.30 27.52 -45.53
N GLY A 192 10.83 28.23 -44.49
CA GLY A 192 11.17 29.58 -44.05
C GLY A 192 10.73 29.86 -42.59
N GLN A 193 11.18 30.98 -42.04
CA GLN A 193 11.01 31.40 -40.64
C GLN A 193 9.62 32.05 -40.36
N GLY A 194 9.23 32.17 -39.09
CA GLY A 194 8.36 33.27 -38.62
C GLY A 194 7.40 32.95 -37.46
N GLY A 195 7.23 33.89 -36.52
CA GLY A 195 6.01 34.00 -35.69
C GLY A 195 6.11 33.66 -34.18
N ARG A 196 6.45 34.67 -33.37
CA ARG A 196 6.14 34.80 -31.92
C ARG A 196 6.01 36.31 -31.61
N PRO A 197 5.38 36.75 -30.51
CA PRO A 197 4.42 36.07 -29.61
C PRO A 197 3.11 36.89 -29.45
N GLY A 198 2.18 36.43 -28.60
CA GLY A 198 1.02 37.22 -28.15
C GLY A 198 0.74 36.98 -26.66
N ALA A 199 0.49 38.03 -25.88
CA ALA A 199 0.28 37.96 -24.43
C ALA A 199 -1.18 38.32 -24.05
N GLY A 200 -1.70 37.75 -22.95
CA GLY A 200 -3.09 37.96 -22.54
C GLY A 200 -3.42 37.55 -21.09
N LYS A 201 -3.29 38.50 -20.16
CA LYS A 201 -3.77 38.54 -18.75
C LYS A 201 -3.79 40.05 -18.35
N PRO A 202 -4.43 40.50 -17.24
CA PRO A 202 -5.14 39.77 -16.17
C PRO A 202 -6.53 40.35 -15.78
N GLN A 203 -7.26 39.64 -14.91
CA GLN A 203 -8.02 40.15 -13.74
C GLN A 203 -8.52 38.92 -12.94
N ALA A 204 -8.52 38.78 -11.61
CA ALA A 204 -8.51 39.68 -10.44
C ALA A 204 -9.91 40.16 -10.00
N GLY A 205 -10.49 39.49 -8.99
CA GLY A 205 -11.86 39.74 -8.50
C GLY A 205 -12.19 39.22 -7.09
N ARG A 206 -11.77 39.99 -6.06
CA ARG A 206 -12.32 40.11 -4.69
C ARG A 206 -13.01 38.91 -3.99
N SER A 207 -12.43 38.50 -2.86
CA SER A 207 -13.18 38.39 -1.58
C SER A 207 -13.01 39.73 -0.81
N PRO A 208 -13.82 40.11 0.22
CA PRO A 208 -14.01 39.35 1.48
C PRO A 208 -15.42 39.43 2.12
N ALA A 209 -15.67 38.67 3.20
CA ALA A 209 -16.20 39.16 4.50
C ALA A 209 -16.63 38.04 5.49
N LYS A 210 -16.34 38.24 6.78
CA LYS A 210 -17.07 37.73 7.96
C LYS A 210 -17.19 38.90 8.95
N PRO A 211 -18.35 39.05 9.62
CA PRO A 211 -18.43 38.84 11.07
C PRO A 211 -19.73 38.08 11.46
N GLY A 212 -20.04 37.71 12.71
CA GLY A 212 -19.34 37.80 14.00
C GLY A 212 -20.25 37.35 15.17
N GLY A 213 -19.72 37.29 16.41
CA GLY A 213 -20.44 36.84 17.64
C GLY A 213 -19.81 35.55 18.23
N LYS A 214 -19.48 35.39 19.52
CA LYS A 214 -20.13 35.73 20.82
C LYS A 214 -21.43 34.93 21.06
N THR A 215 -21.68 34.29 22.21
CA THR A 215 -20.91 34.06 23.46
C THR A 215 -21.53 32.88 24.25
N GLY A 216 -20.78 32.18 25.10
CA GLY A 216 -21.32 31.15 26.01
C GLY A 216 -20.30 30.75 27.11
N ARG A 217 -20.78 30.44 28.33
CA ARG A 217 -19.94 30.25 29.53
C ARG A 217 -20.62 29.32 30.54
N SER A 218 -19.83 28.49 31.23
CA SER A 218 -20.24 27.55 32.30
C SER A 218 -21.10 26.36 31.79
N ARG A 219 -21.16 25.22 32.47
CA ARG A 219 -20.54 24.83 33.76
C ARG A 219 -19.45 23.77 33.56
#